data_AF-F6PUZ9-F1
#
_entry.id   AF-F6PUZ9-F1
#
_cell.length_a   1.000
_cell.length_b   1.000
_cell.length_c   1.000
_cell.angle_alpha   90.00
_cell.angle_beta   90.00
_cell.angle_gamma   90.00
#
_symmetry.space_group_name_H-M   'P 1'
#
loop_
_entity.id
_entity.type
_entity.pdbx_description
1 polymer ?
#
loop_
_entity_poly.entity_id
_entity_poly.type
_entity_poly.pdbx_seq_one_letter_code
_entity_poly.pdbx_strand_id
1 'polypeptide(L)'
;MALTPAPAQALAPGQATGLCPLLCHPNGTVLGQGAQVTNLGLAAVLQRAAQAPETDDQLLGALLHPLAQDLSLEELPGGTMPTLEPALQLALPQGLLFTTPGPTAGELLLNVVKNPLRAGGLISDPCPEFLAATQHAYAKVTPAAPVGSILAAMDHEGSVLLLASSLNSTFGSGRLSPSTGVFLSDFVGGSHAATWACPALLCCGPEGDVLALAAPGGSLAPLAVAETLLGHLALQQPLPEAVTHPRTPPNPGSPNPEPLLLVTTHAEHVRATGVPAGYYPSQGH
;
A
#
# COMPACT_ATOMS: atom_id res chain seq x y z
N MET A 1 -5.10 39.88 33.17
CA MET A 1 -5.47 38.45 33.12
C MET A 1 -4.65 37.82 32.01
N ALA A 2 -3.45 37.36 32.35
CA ALA A 2 -2.50 36.76 31.41
C ALA A 2 -2.30 35.32 31.88
N LEU A 3 -2.69 34.36 31.04
CA LEU A 3 -2.51 32.93 31.30
C LEU A 3 -1.15 32.53 30.73
N THR A 4 -0.19 32.33 31.62
CA THR A 4 1.09 31.67 31.33
C THR A 4 0.86 30.19 31.01
N PRO A 5 1.52 29.61 29.99
CA PRO A 5 1.48 28.18 29.76
C PRO A 5 2.30 27.46 30.84
N ALA A 6 1.71 26.41 31.42
CA ALA A 6 2.35 25.56 32.42
C ALA A 6 3.51 24.73 31.80
N PRO A 7 4.56 24.41 32.57
CA PRO A 7 5.70 23.65 32.07
C PRO A 7 5.33 22.18 31.83
N ALA A 8 6.00 21.59 30.84
CA ALA A 8 5.89 20.19 30.46
C ALA A 8 6.06 19.26 31.68
N GLN A 9 5.00 18.54 32.03
CA GLN A 9 5.07 17.46 33.01
C GLN A 9 5.77 16.26 32.37
N ALA A 10 6.80 15.76 33.05
CA ALA A 10 7.46 14.51 32.74
C ALA A 10 6.46 13.34 32.81
N LEU A 11 6.37 12.54 31.75
CA LEU A 11 5.44 11.42 31.64
C LEU A 11 5.99 10.16 32.32
N ALA A 12 5.07 9.47 33.01
CA ALA A 12 5.27 8.29 33.86
C ALA A 12 5.70 7.02 33.07
N PRO A 13 6.29 6.01 33.74
CA PRO A 13 6.77 4.79 33.08
C PRO A 13 5.58 3.92 32.66
N GLY A 14 5.50 3.60 31.36
CA GLY A 14 4.42 2.78 30.78
C GLY A 14 3.85 3.30 29.46
N GLN A 15 4.36 4.40 28.91
CA GLN A 15 3.91 4.90 27.61
C GLN A 15 4.85 4.43 26.50
N ALA A 16 4.25 3.96 25.40
CA ALA A 16 4.96 3.65 24.16
C ALA A 16 6.03 4.71 23.88
N THR A 17 7.28 4.27 23.79
CA THR A 17 8.42 5.15 23.62
C THR A 17 8.39 5.71 22.20
N GLY A 18 8.95 6.92 22.01
CA GLY A 18 9.25 7.41 20.67
C GLY A 18 10.17 6.44 19.93
N LEU A 19 10.48 6.67 18.67
CA LEU A 19 11.21 5.70 17.84
C LEU A 19 12.69 5.48 18.24
N CYS A 20 13.25 6.36 19.06
CA CYS A 20 14.68 6.37 19.35
C CYS A 20 15.29 5.13 20.02
N PRO A 21 14.57 4.35 20.86
CA PRO A 21 15.12 3.10 21.39
C PRO A 21 15.52 2.10 20.31
N LEU A 22 14.99 2.23 19.09
CA LEU A 22 15.33 1.37 17.95
C LEU A 22 16.07 2.12 16.84
N LEU A 23 15.74 3.39 16.59
CA LEU A 23 16.21 4.14 15.42
C LEU A 23 17.21 5.26 15.74
N CYS A 24 17.68 5.35 16.99
CA CYS A 24 18.70 6.32 17.40
C CYS A 24 19.89 5.62 18.08
N HIS A 25 21.07 6.22 17.97
CA HIS A 25 22.22 5.90 18.80
C HIS A 25 21.95 6.27 20.27
N PRO A 26 22.73 5.75 21.25
CA PRO A 26 22.56 6.09 22.68
C PRO A 26 22.68 7.58 23.01
N ASN A 27 23.33 8.37 22.13
CA ASN A 27 23.43 9.83 22.27
C ASN A 27 22.20 10.59 21.72
N GLY A 28 21.16 9.88 21.26
CA GLY A 28 19.93 10.45 20.71
C GLY A 28 20.00 10.82 19.23
N THR A 29 21.12 10.61 18.54
CA THR A 29 21.24 10.89 17.10
C THR A 29 20.62 9.76 16.26
N VAL A 30 19.95 10.11 15.15
CA VAL A 30 19.30 9.14 14.26
C VAL A 30 20.34 8.23 13.58
N LEU A 31 19.99 6.96 13.39
CA LEU A 31 20.84 6.01 12.68
C LEU A 31 20.97 6.38 11.19
N GLY A 32 22.18 6.26 10.65
CA GLY A 32 22.47 6.53 9.24
C GLY A 32 22.40 5.27 8.36
N GLN A 33 22.56 5.46 7.05
CA GLN A 33 22.67 4.36 6.09
C GLN A 33 23.81 3.39 6.47
N GLY A 34 23.53 2.09 6.43
CA GLY A 34 24.48 1.04 6.80
C GLY A 34 24.57 0.74 8.30
N ALA A 35 23.86 1.47 9.15
CA ALA A 35 23.74 1.13 10.56
C ALA A 35 22.97 -0.19 10.76
N GLN A 36 23.38 -0.96 11.77
CA GLN A 36 22.70 -2.19 12.14
C GLN A 36 21.61 -1.90 13.18
N VAL A 37 20.40 -2.39 12.93
CA VAL A 37 19.25 -2.28 13.83
C VAL A 37 18.84 -3.67 14.26
N THR A 38 18.74 -3.91 15.57
CA THR A 38 18.26 -5.18 16.13
C THR A 38 17.00 -4.95 16.94
N ASN A 39 15.89 -5.56 16.53
CA ASN A 39 14.62 -5.49 17.25
C ASN A 39 14.33 -6.84 17.93
N LEU A 40 14.83 -7.01 19.15
CA LEU A 40 14.66 -8.27 19.91
C LEU A 40 13.21 -8.53 20.33
N GLY A 41 12.44 -7.48 20.61
CA GLY A 41 11.01 -7.60 20.94
C GLY A 41 10.23 -8.20 19.77
N LEU A 42 10.44 -7.65 18.58
CA LEU A 42 9.76 -8.12 17.37
C LEU A 42 10.21 -9.55 17.02
N ALA A 43 11.50 -9.85 17.17
CA ALA A 43 12.02 -11.20 16.95
C ALA A 43 11.35 -12.24 17.88
N ALA A 44 11.20 -11.92 19.17
CA ALA A 44 10.53 -12.81 20.12
C ALA A 44 9.02 -12.97 19.82
N VAL A 45 8.39 -11.92 19.30
CA VAL A 45 7.01 -11.95 18.80
C VAL A 45 6.89 -12.90 17.60
N LEU A 46 7.72 -12.72 16.58
CA LEU A 46 7.69 -13.56 15.37
C LEU A 46 8.06 -15.02 15.67
N GLN A 47 8.98 -15.26 16.60
CA GLN A 47 9.33 -16.61 17.04
C GLN A 47 8.15 -17.32 17.70
N ARG A 48 7.44 -16.64 18.62
CA ARG A 48 6.21 -17.19 19.22
C ARG A 48 5.15 -17.43 18.16
N ALA A 49 5.02 -16.51 17.19
CA ALA A 49 4.07 -16.65 16.11
C ALA A 49 4.31 -17.90 15.25
N ALA A 50 5.56 -18.15 14.89
CA ALA A 50 5.95 -19.32 14.10
C ALA A 50 5.78 -20.66 14.85
N GLN A 51 5.67 -20.64 16.18
CA GLN A 51 5.51 -21.84 17.02
C GLN A 51 4.06 -22.09 17.44
N ALA A 52 3.16 -21.12 17.23
CA ALA A 52 1.76 -21.24 17.60
C ALA A 52 1.03 -22.20 16.64
N PRO A 53 0.17 -23.11 17.14
CA PRO A 53 -0.67 -23.95 16.29
C PRO A 53 -1.64 -23.08 15.46
N GLU A 54 -1.88 -23.45 14.20
CA GLU A 54 -2.76 -22.72 13.27
C GLU A 54 -4.23 -22.63 13.74
N THR A 55 -4.63 -23.52 14.65
CA THR A 55 -6.01 -23.62 15.17
C THR A 55 -6.30 -22.71 16.35
N ASP A 56 -5.36 -21.84 16.76
CA ASP A 56 -5.39 -21.23 18.09
C ASP A 56 -5.39 -19.69 18.06
N ASP A 57 -6.44 -19.10 18.64
CA ASP A 57 -6.53 -17.67 18.98
C ASP A 57 -5.41 -17.23 19.96
N GLN A 58 -4.68 -18.19 20.53
CA GLN A 58 -3.49 -17.97 21.36
C GLN A 58 -2.40 -17.15 20.66
N LEU A 59 -2.25 -17.27 19.33
CA LEU A 59 -1.32 -16.42 18.59
C LEU A 59 -1.69 -14.95 18.77
N LEU A 60 -2.94 -14.63 18.47
CA LEU A 60 -3.46 -13.29 18.53
C LEU A 60 -3.44 -12.79 19.99
N GLY A 61 -3.80 -13.63 20.96
CA GLY A 61 -3.67 -13.32 22.39
C GLY A 61 -2.23 -13.04 22.84
N ALA A 62 -1.25 -13.83 22.38
CA ALA A 62 0.17 -13.66 22.74
C ALA A 62 0.80 -12.40 22.13
N LEU A 63 0.27 -11.95 20.99
CA LEU A 63 0.67 -10.70 20.32
C LEU A 63 -0.03 -9.49 20.93
N LEU A 64 -1.34 -9.57 21.09
CA LEU A 64 -2.16 -8.43 21.46
C LEU A 64 -2.15 -8.16 22.97
N HIS A 65 -1.93 -9.16 23.84
CA HIS A 65 -1.97 -8.93 25.29
C HIS A 65 -0.82 -8.02 25.78
N PRO A 66 0.46 -8.24 25.41
CA PRO A 66 1.53 -7.29 25.76
C PRO A 66 1.31 -5.91 25.12
N LEU A 67 0.76 -5.88 23.90
CA LEU A 67 0.44 -4.64 23.21
C LEU A 67 -0.68 -3.86 23.91
N ALA A 68 -1.71 -4.54 24.38
CA ALA A 68 -2.82 -3.96 25.13
C ALA A 68 -2.34 -3.40 26.47
N GLN A 69 -1.43 -4.09 27.15
CA GLN A 69 -0.79 -3.58 28.38
C GLN A 69 0.02 -2.30 28.11
N ASP A 70 0.84 -2.28 27.06
CA ASP A 70 1.62 -1.09 26.65
C ASP A 70 0.74 0.10 26.25
N LEU A 71 -0.48 -0.17 25.81
CA LEU A 71 -1.47 0.82 25.41
C LEU A 71 -2.50 1.14 26.50
N SER A 72 -2.40 0.51 27.67
CA SER A 72 -3.37 0.62 28.76
C SER A 72 -4.81 0.36 28.33
N LEU A 73 -5.03 -0.63 27.46
CA LEU A 73 -6.35 -1.05 27.02
C LEU A 73 -6.94 -2.04 28.03
N GLU A 74 -8.10 -1.69 28.61
CA GLU A 74 -8.80 -2.53 29.60
C GLU A 74 -9.32 -3.84 28.99
N GLU A 75 -9.68 -3.81 27.71
CA GLU A 75 -10.04 -4.98 26.93
C GLU A 75 -9.22 -4.98 25.64
N LEU A 76 -8.86 -6.19 25.20
CA LEU A 76 -8.35 -6.38 23.85
C LEU A 76 -9.40 -5.81 22.89
N PRO A 77 -9.03 -4.86 22.01
CA PRO A 77 -9.97 -4.40 21.02
C PRO A 77 -10.42 -5.65 20.28
N GLY A 78 -11.74 -5.89 20.27
CA GLY A 78 -12.37 -6.89 19.42
C GLY A 78 -12.16 -6.47 17.98
N GLY A 79 -10.92 -6.64 17.51
CA GLY A 79 -10.50 -6.27 16.18
C GLY A 79 -11.36 -7.05 15.22
N THR A 80 -11.87 -6.37 14.20
CA THR A 80 -12.48 -7.06 13.08
C THR A 80 -11.39 -7.96 12.49
N MET A 81 -11.57 -9.27 12.63
CA MET A 81 -10.68 -10.22 11.97
C MET A 81 -10.70 -9.92 10.46
N PRO A 82 -9.56 -10.10 9.76
CA PRO A 82 -9.55 -9.95 8.31
C PRO A 82 -10.63 -10.85 7.70
N THR A 83 -11.49 -10.25 6.88
CA THR A 83 -12.54 -10.97 6.17
C THR A 83 -12.02 -11.44 4.82
N LEU A 84 -12.37 -12.67 4.44
CA LEU A 84 -12.21 -13.11 3.06
C LEU A 84 -13.39 -12.57 2.25
N GLU A 85 -13.09 -11.69 1.31
CA GLU A 85 -14.09 -11.13 0.42
C GLU A 85 -13.81 -11.54 -1.03
N PRO A 86 -14.85 -11.85 -1.82
CA PRO A 86 -14.70 -12.09 -3.24
C PRO A 86 -14.08 -10.89 -3.94
N ALA A 87 -13.10 -11.13 -4.82
CA ALA A 87 -12.55 -10.09 -5.66
C ALA A 87 -13.62 -9.50 -6.60
N LEU A 88 -13.56 -8.18 -6.80
CA LEU A 88 -14.33 -7.51 -7.84
C LEU A 88 -13.78 -7.89 -9.21
N GLN A 89 -14.66 -8.05 -10.20
CA GLN A 89 -14.30 -8.55 -11.53
C GLN A 89 -14.83 -7.64 -12.63
N LEU A 90 -14.04 -7.45 -13.67
CA LEU A 90 -14.43 -6.77 -14.91
C LEU A 90 -13.99 -7.62 -16.12
N ALA A 91 -14.98 -8.11 -16.87
CA ALA A 91 -14.74 -8.77 -18.14
C ALA A 91 -14.33 -7.76 -19.22
N LEU A 92 -13.21 -8.04 -19.86
CA LEU A 92 -12.61 -7.25 -20.93
C LEU A 92 -12.42 -8.14 -22.18
N PRO A 93 -12.32 -7.55 -23.39
CA PRO A 93 -12.02 -8.32 -24.59
C PRO A 93 -10.72 -9.14 -24.49
N GLN A 94 -9.74 -8.64 -23.73
CA GLN A 94 -8.43 -9.26 -23.55
C GLN A 94 -8.41 -10.33 -22.44
N GLY A 95 -9.39 -10.33 -21.52
CA GLY A 95 -9.34 -11.18 -20.34
C GLY A 95 -10.24 -10.74 -19.18
N LEU A 96 -9.93 -11.21 -17.98
CA LEU A 96 -10.63 -10.87 -16.74
C LEU A 96 -9.72 -10.03 -15.85
N LEU A 97 -10.19 -8.83 -15.49
CA LEU A 97 -9.55 -7.96 -14.51
C LEU A 97 -10.17 -8.19 -13.13
N PHE A 98 -9.34 -8.47 -12.13
CA PHE A 98 -9.69 -8.64 -10.73
C PHE A 98 -9.08 -7.51 -9.89
N THR A 99 -9.80 -7.05 -8.88
CA THR A 99 -9.30 -6.10 -7.87
C THR A 99 -10.04 -6.30 -6.55
N THR A 100 -9.56 -5.66 -5.49
CA THR A 100 -10.15 -5.76 -4.15
C THR A 100 -11.46 -4.95 -3.98
N PRO A 101 -12.43 -5.44 -3.17
CA PRO A 101 -13.62 -4.67 -2.79
C PRO A 101 -13.30 -3.54 -1.80
N GLY A 102 -14.31 -2.73 -1.45
CA GLY A 102 -14.20 -1.69 -0.42
C GLY A 102 -13.66 -2.25 0.91
N PRO A 103 -12.90 -1.47 1.69
CA PRO A 103 -12.67 -0.03 1.55
C PRO A 103 -11.54 0.34 0.58
N THR A 104 -10.95 -0.61 -0.16
CA THR A 104 -9.88 -0.30 -1.13
C THR A 104 -10.38 0.51 -2.34
N ALA A 105 -9.47 0.98 -3.20
CA ALA A 105 -9.82 1.76 -4.39
C ALA A 105 -10.31 0.91 -5.58
N GLY A 106 -10.56 -0.39 -5.41
CA GLY A 106 -10.85 -1.29 -6.52
C GLY A 106 -12.13 -0.93 -7.30
N GLU A 107 -13.20 -0.51 -6.63
CA GLU A 107 -14.42 -0.05 -7.33
C GLU A 107 -14.16 1.18 -8.21
N LEU A 108 -13.39 2.13 -7.68
CA LEU A 108 -12.98 3.33 -8.43
C LEU A 108 -12.14 2.94 -9.65
N LEU A 109 -11.17 2.03 -9.47
CA LEU A 109 -10.35 1.50 -10.56
C LEU A 109 -11.22 0.90 -11.67
N LEU A 110 -12.16 0.00 -11.32
CA LEU A 110 -13.02 -0.65 -12.32
C LEU A 110 -13.90 0.38 -13.05
N ASN A 111 -14.43 1.38 -12.35
CA ASN A 111 -15.24 2.43 -12.97
C ASN A 111 -14.44 3.27 -13.97
N VAL A 112 -13.19 3.60 -13.63
CA VAL A 112 -12.29 4.36 -14.51
C VAL A 112 -11.87 3.53 -15.73
N VAL A 113 -11.56 2.24 -15.56
CA VAL A 113 -11.14 1.37 -16.68
C VAL A 113 -12.31 1.02 -17.60
N LYS A 114 -13.52 0.82 -17.06
CA LYS A 114 -14.69 0.38 -17.83
C LYS A 114 -15.23 1.44 -18.80
N ASN A 115 -15.22 2.71 -18.42
CA ASN A 115 -15.84 3.78 -19.20
C ASN A 115 -15.15 4.00 -20.57
N PRO A 116 -13.81 4.14 -20.64
CA PRO A 116 -13.09 4.28 -21.91
C PRO A 116 -13.21 3.04 -22.80
N LEU A 117 -13.16 1.84 -22.21
CA LEU A 117 -13.22 0.59 -22.99
C LEU A 117 -14.60 0.36 -23.63
N ARG A 118 -15.69 0.82 -23.00
CA ARG A 118 -17.05 0.79 -23.58
C ARG A 118 -17.26 1.80 -24.69
N ALA A 119 -16.52 2.90 -24.72
CA ALA A 119 -16.62 3.95 -25.73
C ALA A 119 -16.00 3.56 -27.10
N GLY A 120 -15.52 2.31 -27.24
CA GLY A 120 -15.01 1.77 -28.51
C GLY A 120 -13.53 2.04 -28.73
N GLY A 121 -12.68 1.57 -27.81
CA GLY A 121 -11.22 1.74 -27.81
C GLY A 121 -10.46 1.09 -28.99
N LEU A 122 -10.77 1.52 -30.22
CA LEU A 122 -10.03 1.27 -31.45
C LEU A 122 -9.94 2.59 -32.26
N ILE A 123 -9.71 3.72 -31.60
CA ILE A 123 -9.39 4.95 -32.31
C ILE A 123 -7.87 5.10 -32.26
N SER A 124 -7.26 5.15 -33.45
CA SER A 124 -5.81 5.15 -33.71
C SER A 124 -5.05 6.38 -33.18
N ASP A 125 -5.63 7.15 -32.25
CA ASP A 125 -4.99 8.24 -31.57
C ASP A 125 -5.30 8.18 -30.07
N PRO A 126 -4.29 8.20 -29.19
CA PRO A 126 -4.48 8.25 -27.75
C PRO A 126 -5.08 9.62 -27.41
N CYS A 127 -6.41 9.75 -27.38
CA CYS A 127 -7.01 11.06 -27.12
C CYS A 127 -6.57 11.53 -25.72
N PRO A 128 -5.88 12.68 -25.59
CA PRO A 128 -5.47 13.25 -24.29
C PRO A 128 -6.65 13.42 -23.32
N GLU A 129 -7.86 13.49 -23.87
CA GLU A 129 -9.12 13.57 -23.13
C GLU A 129 -9.37 12.35 -22.21
N PHE A 130 -8.88 11.15 -22.56
CA PHE A 130 -9.08 9.94 -21.72
C PHE A 130 -8.22 9.97 -20.45
N LEU A 131 -6.95 10.35 -20.59
CA LEU A 131 -6.06 10.55 -19.45
C LEU A 131 -6.54 11.73 -18.59
N ALA A 132 -6.99 12.81 -19.21
CA ALA A 132 -7.58 13.95 -18.50
C ALA A 132 -8.86 13.57 -17.74
N ALA A 133 -9.74 12.74 -18.31
CA ALA A 133 -10.94 12.25 -17.63
C ALA A 133 -10.61 11.34 -16.44
N THR A 134 -9.58 10.50 -16.59
CA THR A 134 -9.05 9.65 -15.52
C THR A 134 -8.50 10.51 -14.39
N GLN A 135 -7.65 11.49 -14.70
CA GLN A 135 -7.13 12.45 -13.74
C GLN A 135 -8.26 13.24 -13.04
N HIS A 136 -9.29 13.65 -13.78
CA HIS A 136 -10.46 14.35 -13.22
C HIS A 136 -11.29 13.47 -12.27
N ALA A 137 -11.44 12.18 -12.56
CA ALA A 137 -12.12 11.24 -11.68
C ALA A 137 -11.36 11.07 -10.36
N TYR A 138 -10.03 10.96 -10.43
CA TYR A 138 -9.17 10.85 -9.25
C TYR A 138 -8.99 12.16 -8.48
N ALA A 139 -9.12 13.32 -9.14
CA ALA A 139 -9.06 14.63 -8.48
C ALA A 139 -10.20 14.87 -7.46
N LYS A 140 -11.28 14.08 -7.52
CA LYS A 140 -12.42 14.15 -6.58
C LYS A 140 -12.23 13.26 -5.36
N VAL A 141 -11.19 12.41 -5.33
CA VAL A 141 -10.91 11.50 -4.22
C VAL A 141 -10.24 12.28 -3.10
N THR A 142 -10.70 12.09 -1.87
CA THR A 142 -10.03 12.65 -0.70
C THR A 142 -8.61 12.09 -0.62
N PRO A 143 -7.57 12.93 -0.57
CA PRO A 143 -6.20 12.44 -0.51
C PRO A 143 -5.98 11.58 0.74
N ALA A 144 -5.69 10.31 0.54
CA ALA A 144 -5.03 9.48 1.52
C ALA A 144 -3.54 9.54 1.16
N ALA A 145 -2.64 9.77 2.12
CA ALA A 145 -1.21 9.72 1.88
C ALA A 145 -0.49 8.56 2.61
N PRO A 146 -1.08 7.35 2.72
CA PRO A 146 -0.38 6.26 3.36
C PRO A 146 0.85 5.85 2.55
N VAL A 147 1.97 5.81 3.25
CA VAL A 147 3.19 5.16 2.83
C VAL A 147 2.99 3.67 3.05
N GLY A 148 3.09 2.89 1.98
CA GLY A 148 2.83 1.46 1.99
C GLY A 148 3.96 0.66 1.38
N SER A 149 3.95 -0.63 1.66
CA SER A 149 4.76 -1.63 0.99
C SER A 149 3.87 -2.54 0.17
N ILE A 150 4.37 -2.93 -1.00
CA ILE A 150 3.73 -3.90 -1.86
C ILE A 150 4.61 -5.15 -1.89
N LEU A 151 3.98 -6.32 -1.74
CA LEU A 151 4.58 -7.61 -1.98
C LEU A 151 3.83 -8.31 -3.10
N ALA A 152 4.57 -8.84 -4.06
CA ALA A 152 4.03 -9.69 -5.10
C ALA A 152 4.80 -11.01 -5.11
N ALA A 153 4.08 -12.12 -5.12
CA ALA A 153 4.63 -13.46 -5.27
C ALA A 153 3.80 -14.25 -6.27
N MET A 154 4.46 -15.09 -7.03
CA MET A 154 3.84 -15.92 -8.05
C MET A 154 4.63 -17.22 -8.16
N ASP A 155 3.93 -18.33 -8.25
CA ASP A 155 4.55 -19.64 -8.44
C ASP A 155 4.39 -20.16 -9.88
N HIS A 156 5.02 -21.29 -10.15
CA HIS A 156 4.98 -21.95 -11.45
C HIS A 156 3.64 -22.65 -11.75
N GLU A 157 2.79 -22.84 -10.74
CA GLU A 157 1.44 -23.42 -10.88
C GLU A 157 0.40 -22.34 -11.25
N GLY A 158 0.81 -21.08 -11.28
CA GLY A 158 -0.06 -19.94 -11.60
C GLY A 158 -0.75 -19.33 -10.37
N SER A 159 -0.36 -19.72 -9.15
CA SER A 159 -0.83 -19.04 -7.94
C SER A 159 -0.19 -17.66 -7.87
N VAL A 160 -1.01 -16.64 -7.54
CA VAL A 160 -0.58 -15.25 -7.45
C VAL A 160 -1.01 -14.64 -6.14
N LEU A 161 -0.07 -14.00 -5.45
CA LEU A 161 -0.30 -13.20 -4.25
C LEU A 161 0.11 -11.76 -4.53
N LEU A 162 -0.84 -10.83 -4.45
CA LEU A 162 -0.59 -9.40 -4.38
C LEU A 162 -1.04 -8.90 -3.01
N LEU A 163 -0.11 -8.31 -2.26
CA LEU A 163 -0.36 -7.78 -0.93
C LEU A 163 0.09 -6.32 -0.85
N ALA A 164 -0.81 -5.46 -0.39
CA ALA A 164 -0.53 -4.09 -0.04
C ALA A 164 -0.69 -3.92 1.47
N SER A 165 0.33 -3.39 2.14
CA SER A 165 0.32 -3.13 3.58
C SER A 165 0.83 -1.73 3.89
N SER A 166 0.30 -1.09 4.93
CA SER A 166 0.69 0.25 5.33
C SER A 166 0.49 0.46 6.82
N LEU A 167 1.28 1.35 7.42
CA LEU A 167 1.04 1.90 8.76
C LEU A 167 0.34 3.27 8.71
N ASN A 168 -0.11 3.68 7.53
CA ASN A 168 -0.43 5.03 7.10
C ASN A 168 0.82 5.91 6.99
N SER A 169 1.30 6.58 8.03
CA SER A 169 2.57 7.32 7.93
C SER A 169 3.78 6.37 7.84
N THR A 170 4.95 6.86 7.39
CA THR A 170 6.21 6.06 7.23
C THR A 170 6.55 5.21 8.45
N PHE A 171 6.34 5.74 9.67
CA PHE A 171 6.50 5.02 10.93
C PHE A 171 5.19 4.98 11.75
N GLY A 172 4.05 5.05 11.05
CA GLY A 172 2.72 5.18 11.63
C GLY A 172 2.65 6.35 12.62
N SER A 173 2.17 6.07 13.83
CA SER A 173 2.03 7.05 14.91
C SER A 173 3.35 7.54 15.52
N GLY A 174 4.50 7.05 15.05
CA GLY A 174 5.81 7.36 15.62
C GLY A 174 6.03 6.74 17.00
N ARG A 175 5.21 5.75 17.35
CA ARG A 175 5.24 5.05 18.64
C ARG A 175 5.67 3.59 18.45
N LEU A 176 6.54 3.15 19.34
CA LEU A 176 7.02 1.78 19.42
C LEU A 176 6.49 1.15 20.72
N SER A 177 5.91 -0.05 20.61
CA SER A 177 5.56 -0.83 21.80
C SER A 177 6.84 -1.27 22.52
N PRO A 178 7.04 -0.90 23.81
CA PRO A 178 8.25 -1.25 24.55
C PRO A 178 8.37 -2.75 24.83
N SER A 179 7.25 -3.47 24.97
CA SER A 179 7.28 -4.91 25.24
C SER A 179 7.45 -5.76 23.97
N THR A 180 6.93 -5.30 22.83
CA THR A 180 6.92 -6.09 21.58
C THR A 180 7.82 -5.56 20.48
N GLY A 181 8.29 -4.31 20.57
CA GLY A 181 9.03 -3.66 19.48
C GLY A 181 8.20 -3.45 18.21
N VAL A 182 6.87 -3.54 18.29
CA VAL A 182 5.96 -3.31 17.15
C VAL A 182 5.70 -1.82 16.98
N PHE A 183 5.76 -1.33 15.74
CA PHE A 183 5.34 0.03 15.37
C PHE A 183 3.81 0.10 15.30
N LEU A 184 3.24 1.18 15.83
CA LEU A 184 1.80 1.38 15.84
C LEU A 184 1.35 2.23 14.66
N SER A 185 0.36 1.76 13.90
CA SER A 185 -0.24 2.53 12.80
C SER A 185 -0.93 3.79 13.31
N ASP A 186 -1.01 4.83 12.48
CA ASP A 186 -1.83 6.03 12.73
C ASP A 186 -3.12 6.07 11.89
N PHE A 187 -3.59 4.90 11.42
CA PHE A 187 -4.95 4.78 10.90
C PHE A 187 -5.96 5.09 12.02
N VAL A 188 -6.79 6.11 11.79
CA VAL A 188 -7.95 6.42 12.64
C VAL A 188 -9.21 5.92 11.92
N GLY A 189 -10.07 5.20 12.63
CA GLY A 189 -11.24 4.54 12.05
C GLY A 189 -12.18 5.51 11.32
N GLY A 190 -12.70 5.06 10.16
CA GLY A 190 -13.86 5.67 9.49
C GLY A 190 -13.61 6.42 8.18
N SER A 191 -12.40 6.93 7.89
CA SER A 191 -12.22 7.76 6.68
C SER A 191 -10.87 7.67 5.96
N HIS A 192 -9.82 7.15 6.60
CA HIS A 192 -8.44 7.25 6.06
C HIS A 192 -7.88 5.95 5.45
N ALA A 193 -8.53 4.80 5.69
CA ALA A 193 -8.17 3.54 5.04
C ALA A 193 -8.86 3.35 3.68
N ALA A 194 -9.80 4.24 3.33
CA ALA A 194 -10.53 4.14 2.08
C ALA A 194 -9.65 4.59 0.91
N THR A 195 -9.56 3.80 -0.15
CA THR A 195 -9.03 4.19 -1.47
C THR A 195 -7.52 4.39 -1.63
N TRP A 196 -6.67 3.90 -0.73
CA TRP A 196 -5.22 4.08 -0.88
C TRP A 196 -4.48 3.00 -1.67
N ALA A 197 -5.08 1.81 -1.82
CA ALA A 197 -4.52 0.70 -2.58
C ALA A 197 -5.59 0.10 -3.48
N CYS A 198 -5.17 -0.45 -4.62
CA CYS A 198 -5.98 -1.34 -5.45
C CYS A 198 -5.05 -2.31 -6.20
N PRO A 199 -4.55 -3.36 -5.52
CA PRO A 199 -3.85 -4.42 -6.24
C PRO A 199 -4.79 -5.00 -7.30
N ALA A 200 -4.29 -5.12 -8.52
CA ALA A 200 -5.05 -5.51 -9.68
C ALA A 200 -4.38 -6.69 -10.38
N LEU A 201 -5.19 -7.68 -10.78
CA LEU A 201 -4.76 -8.84 -11.55
C LEU A 201 -5.53 -8.88 -12.85
N LEU A 202 -4.85 -8.86 -13.98
CA LEU A 202 -5.43 -9.09 -15.30
C LEU A 202 -4.99 -10.47 -15.78
N CYS A 203 -5.96 -11.38 -15.93
CA CYS A 203 -5.73 -12.70 -16.52
C CYS A 203 -6.09 -12.64 -18.01
N CYS A 204 -5.11 -12.83 -18.88
CA CYS A 204 -5.20 -12.70 -20.33
C CYS A 204 -5.21 -14.06 -21.03
N GLY A 205 -6.09 -14.20 -22.03
CA GLY A 205 -6.08 -15.31 -22.98
C GLY A 205 -6.36 -16.72 -22.40
N PRO A 206 -6.36 -17.76 -23.27
CA PRO A 206 -6.55 -19.16 -22.86
C PRO A 206 -5.29 -19.78 -22.22
N GLU A 207 -4.12 -19.20 -22.48
CA GLU A 207 -2.81 -19.63 -21.95
C GLU A 207 -2.59 -19.22 -20.49
N GLY A 208 -3.46 -18.37 -19.93
CA GLY A 208 -3.42 -18.01 -18.51
C GLY A 208 -2.33 -16.99 -18.13
N ASP A 209 -1.88 -16.16 -19.07
CA ASP A 209 -0.94 -15.07 -18.77
C ASP A 209 -1.53 -14.14 -17.71
N VAL A 210 -0.77 -13.87 -16.65
CA VAL A 210 -1.21 -12.99 -15.56
C VAL A 210 -0.36 -11.74 -15.54
N LEU A 211 -1.04 -10.60 -15.57
CA LEU A 211 -0.48 -9.29 -15.30
C LEU A 211 -0.95 -8.84 -13.92
N ALA A 212 0.00 -8.73 -12.99
CA ALA A 212 -0.22 -8.28 -11.63
C ALA A 212 0.37 -6.87 -11.45
N LEU A 213 -0.46 -5.95 -10.97
CA LEU A 213 -0.15 -4.52 -10.83
C LEU A 213 -0.50 -4.04 -9.43
N ALA A 214 0.44 -3.36 -8.79
CA ALA A 214 0.19 -2.66 -7.54
C ALA A 214 1.17 -1.50 -7.39
N ALA A 215 0.71 -0.41 -6.78
CA ALA A 215 1.54 0.75 -6.49
C ALA A 215 1.48 1.04 -4.98
N PRO A 216 2.62 1.28 -4.30
CA PRO A 216 2.62 1.93 -3.00
C PRO A 216 2.23 3.42 -3.17
N GLY A 217 1.69 4.06 -2.13
CA GLY A 217 1.63 5.53 -2.07
C GLY A 217 0.26 6.17 -2.27
N GLY A 218 -0.60 6.00 -1.27
CA GLY A 218 -1.80 6.82 -1.10
C GLY A 218 -2.74 6.97 -2.30
N SER A 219 -3.43 8.11 -2.41
CA SER A 219 -4.52 8.35 -3.36
C SER A 219 -4.08 8.37 -4.83
N LEU A 220 -2.77 8.41 -5.10
CA LEU A 220 -2.22 8.36 -6.44
C LEU A 220 -1.86 6.93 -6.89
N ALA A 221 -1.69 5.98 -5.96
CA ALA A 221 -1.43 4.59 -6.32
C ALA A 221 -2.53 4.00 -7.23
N PRO A 222 -3.83 4.20 -6.95
CA PRO A 222 -4.88 3.75 -7.86
C PRO A 222 -4.88 4.42 -9.23
N LEU A 223 -4.54 5.70 -9.30
CA LEU A 223 -4.40 6.42 -10.56
C LEU A 223 -3.26 5.82 -11.40
N ALA A 224 -2.11 5.53 -10.78
CA ALA A 224 -0.97 4.91 -11.47
C ALA A 224 -1.33 3.52 -12.04
N VAL A 225 -2.08 2.70 -11.29
CA VAL A 225 -2.58 1.41 -11.77
C VAL A 225 -3.56 1.61 -12.94
N ALA A 226 -4.49 2.57 -12.84
CA ALA A 226 -5.46 2.86 -13.89
C ALA A 226 -4.81 3.35 -15.19
N GLU A 227 -3.88 4.31 -15.11
CA GLU A 227 -3.14 4.84 -16.26
C GLU A 227 -2.33 3.75 -16.96
N THR A 228 -1.69 2.86 -16.19
CA THR A 228 -0.93 1.73 -16.73
C THR A 228 -1.85 0.76 -17.48
N LEU A 229 -2.99 0.39 -16.88
CA LEU A 229 -3.99 -0.49 -17.50
C LEU A 229 -4.57 0.13 -18.77
N LEU A 230 -4.92 1.42 -18.75
CA LEU A 230 -5.46 2.11 -19.93
C LEU A 230 -4.41 2.26 -21.05
N GLY A 231 -3.16 2.59 -20.70
CA GLY A 231 -2.05 2.61 -21.67
C GLY A 231 -1.88 1.26 -22.36
N HIS A 232 -1.88 0.17 -21.59
CA HIS A 232 -1.74 -1.16 -22.15
C HIS A 232 -2.98 -1.63 -22.93
N LEU A 233 -4.18 -1.49 -22.38
CA LEU A 233 -5.41 -2.07 -22.94
C LEU A 233 -6.03 -1.20 -24.03
N ALA A 234 -6.13 0.12 -23.80
CA ALA A 234 -6.80 1.04 -24.72
C ALA A 234 -5.82 1.60 -25.76
N LEU A 235 -4.57 1.89 -25.37
CA LEU A 235 -3.57 2.46 -26.28
C LEU A 235 -2.67 1.40 -26.92
N GLN A 236 -2.87 0.11 -26.59
CA GLN A 236 -2.08 -1.01 -27.11
C GLN A 236 -0.56 -0.82 -26.90
N GLN A 237 -0.17 -0.05 -25.88
CA GLN A 237 1.23 0.18 -25.58
C GLN A 237 1.88 -1.11 -25.07
N PRO A 238 3.11 -1.43 -25.49
CA PRO A 238 3.90 -2.46 -24.86
C PRO A 238 3.97 -2.22 -23.35
N LEU A 239 3.76 -3.28 -22.57
CA LEU A 239 3.68 -3.17 -21.12
C LEU A 239 4.90 -2.48 -20.46
N PRO A 240 6.16 -2.68 -20.91
CA PRO A 240 7.30 -1.91 -20.40
C PRO A 240 7.18 -0.40 -20.61
N GLU A 241 6.59 0.03 -21.73
CA GLU A 241 6.38 1.44 -22.05
C GLU A 241 5.22 2.03 -21.23
N ALA A 242 4.10 1.30 -21.10
CA ALA A 242 2.96 1.72 -20.29
C ALA A 242 3.33 1.94 -18.81
N VAL A 243 4.26 1.14 -18.29
CA VAL A 243 4.69 1.15 -16.89
C VAL A 243 5.72 2.26 -16.64
N THR A 244 6.54 2.62 -17.65
CA THR A 244 7.58 3.66 -17.56
C THR A 244 7.15 5.03 -18.08
N HIS A 245 5.94 5.14 -18.64
CA HIS A 245 5.41 6.39 -19.17
C HIS A 245 5.39 7.50 -18.09
N PRO A 246 5.87 8.72 -18.40
CA PRO A 246 5.78 9.84 -17.46
C PRO A 246 4.32 10.09 -17.06
N ARG A 247 4.06 10.09 -15.75
CA ARG A 247 2.73 10.36 -15.20
C ARG A 247 2.68 11.79 -14.69
N THR A 248 1.68 12.54 -15.13
CA THR A 248 1.45 13.91 -14.66
C THR A 248 0.61 13.87 -13.39
N PRO A 249 1.03 14.55 -12.31
CA PRO A 249 0.20 14.67 -11.12
C PRO A 249 -1.13 15.37 -11.46
N PRO A 250 -2.25 14.96 -10.85
CA PRO A 250 -3.57 15.49 -11.16
C PRO A 250 -3.73 16.98 -10.79
N ASN A 251 -2.90 17.50 -9.87
CA ASN A 251 -2.88 18.92 -9.49
C ASN A 251 -1.44 19.46 -9.38
N PRO A 252 -1.21 20.77 -9.67
CA PRO A 252 0.06 21.43 -9.39
C PRO A 252 0.40 21.32 -7.90
N GLY A 253 1.55 20.73 -7.57
CA GLY A 253 2.01 20.52 -6.19
C GLY A 253 1.66 19.15 -5.58
N SER A 254 1.06 18.23 -6.34
CA SER A 254 0.91 16.83 -5.88
C SER A 254 2.27 16.11 -5.86
N PRO A 255 2.46 15.11 -4.98
CA PRO A 255 3.71 14.34 -4.93
C PRO A 255 4.05 13.67 -6.27
N ASN A 256 5.33 13.36 -6.44
CA ASN A 256 5.89 12.68 -7.62
C ASN A 256 5.12 11.38 -7.94
N PRO A 257 5.14 10.94 -9.21
CA PRO A 257 4.43 9.73 -9.61
C PRO A 257 4.94 8.50 -8.83
N GLU A 258 4.00 7.71 -8.32
CA GLU A 258 4.30 6.64 -7.38
C GLU A 258 5.11 5.49 -8.02
N PRO A 259 5.93 4.78 -7.23
CA PRO A 259 6.52 3.53 -7.69
C PRO A 259 5.42 2.58 -8.16
N LEU A 260 5.75 1.70 -9.11
CA LEU A 260 4.81 0.67 -9.55
C LEU A 260 5.52 -0.68 -9.55
N LEU A 261 4.88 -1.67 -8.94
CA LEU A 261 5.30 -3.07 -9.01
C LEU A 261 4.46 -3.77 -10.07
N LEU A 262 5.19 -4.33 -11.03
CA LEU A 262 4.68 -5.12 -12.13
C LEU A 262 5.18 -6.55 -11.98
N VAL A 263 4.28 -7.53 -11.98
CA VAL A 263 4.64 -8.94 -12.11
C VAL A 263 3.88 -9.54 -13.27
N THR A 264 4.58 -10.23 -14.16
CA THR A 264 4.00 -10.86 -15.34
C THR A 264 4.39 -12.33 -15.43
N THR A 265 3.45 -13.18 -15.83
CA THR A 265 3.75 -14.49 -16.42
C THR A 265 3.61 -14.43 -17.93
N HIS A 266 4.58 -15.02 -18.62
CA HIS A 266 4.46 -15.38 -20.02
C HIS A 266 5.20 -16.69 -20.26
N ALA A 267 4.50 -17.71 -20.78
CA ALA A 267 5.06 -19.00 -21.14
C ALA A 267 6.01 -19.59 -20.05
N GLU A 268 5.46 -19.87 -18.86
CA GLU A 268 6.14 -20.45 -17.68
C GLU A 268 7.18 -19.56 -16.97
N HIS A 269 7.45 -18.35 -17.46
CA HIS A 269 8.43 -17.45 -16.84
C HIS A 269 7.77 -16.32 -16.06
N VAL A 270 8.15 -16.18 -14.78
CA VAL A 270 7.76 -15.05 -13.92
C VAL A 270 8.79 -13.93 -14.06
N ARG A 271 8.31 -12.72 -14.34
CA ARG A 271 9.15 -11.51 -14.36
C ARG A 271 8.56 -10.45 -13.43
N ALA A 272 9.40 -9.94 -12.53
CA ALA A 272 9.06 -8.82 -11.67
C ALA A 272 9.84 -7.57 -12.12
N THR A 273 9.15 -6.44 -12.25
CA THR A 273 9.74 -5.14 -12.57
C THR A 273 9.23 -4.11 -11.58
N GLY A 274 10.15 -3.49 -10.83
CA GLY A 274 9.85 -2.30 -10.04
C GLY A 274 10.19 -1.06 -10.86
N VAL A 275 9.21 -0.17 -11.05
CA VAL A 275 9.46 1.15 -11.62
C VAL A 275 9.57 2.14 -10.48
N PRO A 276 10.76 2.77 -10.28
CA PRO A 276 10.92 3.78 -9.25
C PRO A 276 10.06 5.01 -9.59
N ALA A 277 9.64 5.74 -8.55
CA ALA A 277 9.11 7.08 -8.72
C ALA A 277 10.13 7.91 -9.53
N GLY A 278 9.68 8.59 -10.58
CA GLY A 278 10.58 9.29 -11.50
C GLY A 278 11.61 10.16 -10.76
N TYR A 279 12.89 10.01 -11.11
CA TYR A 279 13.99 10.81 -10.58
C TYR A 279 13.79 12.28 -10.97
N TYR A 280 13.46 13.15 -10.01
CA TYR A 280 13.98 14.51 -9.98
C TYR A 280 15.03 14.58 -8.88
N PRO A 281 16.21 15.18 -9.13
CA PRO A 281 17.26 15.25 -8.13
C PRO A 281 16.74 16.07 -6.95
N SER A 282 16.70 15.45 -5.77
CA SER A 282 16.53 16.18 -4.52
C SER A 282 17.66 17.19 -4.41
N GLN A 283 17.36 18.49 -4.55
CA GLN A 283 18.25 19.48 -3.96
C GLN A 283 18.14 19.30 -2.46
N GLY A 284 19.24 18.86 -1.86
CA GLY A 284 19.37 18.81 -0.41
C GLY A 284 19.10 20.19 0.18
N HIS A 285 18.37 20.18 1.29
CA HIS A 285 18.42 21.24 2.28
C HIS A 285 19.21 20.73 3.47
#